data_AF-A0A7L2Z8G0-F1
#
_entry.id   AF-A0A7L2Z8G0-F1
#
_cell.length_a   1.000
_cell.length_b   1.000
_cell.length_c   1.000
_cell.angle_alpha   90.00
_cell.angle_beta   90.00
_cell.angle_gamma   90.00
#
_symmetry.space_group_name_H-M   'P 1'
#
loop_
_entity.id
_entity.type
_entity.pdbx_description
1 polymer ?
#
loop_
_entity_poly.entity_id
_entity_poly.type
_entity_poly.pdbx_seq_one_letter_code
_entity_poly.pdbx_strand_id
1 'polypeptide(L)' 'RRGHFGVVKRCRERSTGRFYAAKSVKTRRGRGSRRGLERAEVEREVAILRRLQHPNIMRLHDLFASRAEVVLILEL' A
#
# COMPACT_ATOMS: atom_id res chain seq x y z
N ARG A 1 12.25 0.70 3.10
CA ARG A 1 12.60 -0.73 3.29
C ARG A 1 12.11 -1.55 2.10
N ARG A 2 12.85 -2.55 1.64
CA ARG A 2 12.45 -3.46 0.56
C ARG A 2 11.95 -4.76 1.20
N GLY A 3 10.70 -5.13 0.95
CA GLY A 3 10.11 -6.40 1.39
C GLY A 3 9.85 -7.32 0.20
N HIS A 4 9.45 -8.56 0.48
CA HIS A 4 9.20 -9.57 -0.55
C HIS A 4 8.18 -9.13 -1.62
N PHE A 5 7.19 -8.31 -1.23
CA PHE A 5 6.09 -7.90 -2.11
C PHE A 5 6.16 -6.44 -2.58
N GLY A 6 7.23 -5.71 -2.23
CA GLY A 6 7.42 -4.35 -2.72
C GLY A 6 8.31 -3.46 -1.86
N VAL A 7 8.12 -2.15 -1.96
CA VAL A 7 9.02 -1.14 -1.38
C VAL A 7 8.23 -0.16 -0.52
N VAL A 8 8.73 0.10 0.69
CA VAL A 8 8.24 1.18 1.56
C VAL A 8 9.20 2.36 1.49
N LYS A 9 8.70 3.55 1.17
CA LYS A 9 9.45 4.81 1.17
C LYS A 9 8.75 5.86 2.02
N ARG A 10 9.50 6.72 2.71
CA ARG A 10 8.95 7.93 3.32
C ARG A 10 8.58 8.92 2.20
N CYS A 11 7.37 9.46 2.25
CA CYS A 11 6.87 10.48 1.33
C CYS A 11 6.34 11.68 2.11
N ARG A 12 6.14 12.81 1.41
CA ARG A 12 5.60 14.05 1.96
C ARG A 12 4.36 14.44 1.17
N GLU A 13 3.25 14.66 1.85
CA GLU A 13 2.06 15.24 1.25
C GLU A 13 2.32 16.72 0.95
N ARG A 14 2.16 17.14 -0.30
CA ARG A 14 2.58 18.48 -0.75
C ARG A 14 1.71 19.60 -0.19
N SER A 15 0.40 19.34 -0.05
CA SER A 15 -0.59 20.29 0.46
C SER A 15 -0.39 20.60 1.95
N THR A 16 -0.13 19.58 2.77
CA THR A 16 -0.05 19.72 4.24
C THR A 16 1.38 19.74 4.76
N GLY A 17 2.34 19.28 3.97
CA GLY A 17 3.71 19.07 4.38
C GLY A 17 3.95 17.86 5.29
N ARG A 18 2.90 17.09 5.64
CA ARG A 18 2.99 15.93 6.54
C ARG A 18 3.75 14.76 5.89
N PHE A 19 4.47 13.99 6.70
CA PHE A 19 5.20 12.81 6.24
C PHE A 19 4.36 11.55 6.44
N TYR A 20 4.47 10.63 5.49
CA TYR A 20 3.80 9.33 5.48
C TYR A 20 4.72 8.23 4.95
N ALA A 21 4.30 6.98 5.09
CA ALA A 21 4.93 5.82 4.49
C ALA A 21 4.15 5.37 3.24
N ALA A 22 4.79 5.39 2.08
CA ALA A 22 4.26 4.84 0.84
C ALA A 22 4.73 3.40 0.67
N LYS A 23 3.81 2.42 0.84
CA LYS A 23 4.04 1.00 0.56
C LYS A 23 3.55 0.66 -0.85
N SER A 24 4.50 0.52 -1.77
CA SER A 24 4.30 0.01 -3.12
C SER A 24 4.11 -1.50 -3.11
N VAL A 25 3.02 -2.00 -3.68
CA VAL A 25 2.69 -3.44 -3.80
C VAL A 25 2.43 -3.77 -5.26
N LYS A 26 3.29 -4.61 -5.85
CA LYS A 26 3.12 -5.02 -7.26
C LYS A 26 2.00 -6.04 -7.38
N THR A 27 1.08 -5.82 -8.32
CA THR A 27 0.02 -6.77 -8.66
C THR A 27 0.39 -7.59 -9.88
N ARG A 28 -0.06 -8.85 -9.92
CA ARG A 28 0.12 -9.73 -11.10
C ARG A 28 -0.57 -9.13 -12.33
N ARG A 29 0.15 -9.09 -13.46
CA ARG A 29 -0.37 -8.58 -14.76
C ARG A 29 -1.04 -9.65 -15.64
N GLY A 30 -1.69 -10.65 -15.05
CA GLY A 30 -2.36 -11.75 -15.76
C GLY A 30 -2.07 -13.14 -15.19
N ARG A 31 -2.81 -14.17 -15.66
CA ARG A 31 -2.80 -15.55 -15.09
C ARG A 31 -1.44 -16.26 -15.13
N GLY A 32 -0.48 -15.81 -15.94
CA GLY A 32 0.85 -16.43 -16.08
C GLY A 32 2.00 -15.72 -15.35
N SER A 33 1.77 -14.56 -14.74
CA SER A 33 2.86 -13.80 -14.10
C SER A 33 3.16 -14.36 -12.71
N ARG A 34 4.39 -14.83 -12.46
CA ARG A 34 4.82 -15.26 -11.12
C ARG A 34 5.24 -14.10 -10.20
N ARG A 35 5.27 -12.86 -10.71
CA ARG A 35 5.76 -11.68 -9.98
C ARG A 35 4.60 -10.81 -9.50
N GLY A 36 4.58 -10.48 -8.21
CA GLY A 36 3.53 -9.67 -7.57
C GLY A 36 2.45 -10.51 -6.90
N LEU A 37 1.60 -9.84 -6.14
CA LEU A 37 0.44 -10.44 -5.45
C LEU A 37 -0.78 -10.49 -6.37
N GLU A 38 -1.71 -11.38 -6.05
CA GLU A 38 -3.02 -11.34 -6.69
C GLU A 38 -3.77 -10.08 -6.24
N ARG A 39 -4.50 -9.45 -7.16
CA ARG A 39 -5.20 -8.21 -6.85
C ARG A 39 -6.20 -8.39 -5.70
N ALA A 40 -6.84 -9.56 -5.64
CA ALA A 40 -7.74 -9.92 -4.55
C ALA A 40 -7.05 -10.00 -3.17
N GLU A 41 -5.78 -10.42 -3.11
CA GLU A 41 -5.01 -10.43 -1.85
C GLU A 41 -4.72 -9.00 -1.38
N VAL A 42 -4.32 -8.12 -2.31
CA VAL A 42 -4.09 -6.71 -2.01
C VAL A 42 -5.37 -6.01 -1.58
N GLU A 43 -6.50 -6.30 -2.24
CA GLU A 43 -7.82 -5.76 -1.87
C GLU A 43 -8.26 -6.23 -0.47
N ARG A 44 -7.98 -7.49 -0.10
CA ARG A 44 -8.21 -7.98 1.27
C ARG A 44 -7.37 -7.22 2.31
N GLU A 45 -6.08 -7.00 2.06
CA GLU A 45 -5.23 -6.21 2.98
C GLU A 45 -5.79 -4.79 3.15
N VAL A 46 -6.17 -4.13 2.05
CA VAL A 46 -6.75 -2.79 2.08
C VAL A 46 -8.06 -2.76 2.87
N ALA A 47 -8.93 -3.76 2.69
CA ALA A 47 -10.20 -3.82 3.40
C ALA A 47 -10.01 -3.95 4.93
N ILE A 48 -9.00 -4.70 5.37
CA ILE A 48 -8.65 -4.81 6.79
C ILE A 48 -8.12 -3.46 7.30
N LEU A 49 -7.12 -2.88 6.62
CA LEU A 49 -6.50 -1.62 7.04
C LEU A 49 -7.49 -0.44 7.10
N ARG A 50 -8.52 -0.43 6.23
CA ARG A 50 -9.58 0.59 6.25
C ARG A 50 -10.47 0.53 7.48
N ARG A 51 -10.60 -0.64 8.12
CA ARG A 51 -11.45 -0.86 9.30
C ARG A 51 -10.70 -0.67 10.61
N LEU A 52 -9.37 -0.63 10.56
CA LEU A 52 -8.54 -0.48 11.75
C LEU A 52 -8.38 1.00 12.10
N GLN A 53 -8.91 1.37 13.27
CA GLN A 53 -8.69 2.68 13.87
C GLN A 53 -8.36 2.47 15.34
N HIS A 54 -7.05 2.49 15.65
CA HIS A 54 -6.55 2.24 16.99
C HIS A 54 -5.22 2.97 17.19
N PRO A 55 -4.96 3.62 18.34
CA PRO A 55 -3.76 4.42 18.57
C PRO A 55 -2.45 3.64 18.38
N ASN A 56 -2.46 2.33 18.60
CA ASN A 56 -1.29 1.46 18.47
C ASN A 56 -1.22 0.70 17.13
N ILE A 57 -2.08 1.01 16.16
CA ILE A 57 -2.09 0.38 14.84
C ILE A 57 -1.98 1.48 13.78
N MET A 58 -1.02 1.32 12.88
CA MET A 58 -0.84 2.25 11.77
C MET A 58 -2.10 2.36 10.91
N ARG A 59 -2.53 3.59 10.62
CA ARG A 59 -3.72 3.86 9.83
C ARG A 59 -3.41 3.96 8.34
N LEU A 60 -4.35 3.51 7.51
CA LEU A 60 -4.36 3.84 6.09
C LEU A 60 -4.86 5.28 5.90
N HIS A 61 -3.96 6.15 5.43
CA HIS A 61 -4.27 7.54 5.10
C HIS A 61 -4.91 7.66 3.72
N ASP A 62 -4.31 7.02 2.70
CA ASP A 62 -4.77 7.11 1.31
C ASP A 62 -4.33 5.88 0.48
N LEU A 63 -4.89 5.72 -0.72
CA LEU A 63 -4.69 4.58 -1.62
C LEU A 63 -4.62 5.04 -3.08
N PHE A 64 -3.53 4.70 -3.76
CA PHE A 64 -3.38 4.91 -5.21
C PHE A 64 -3.29 3.56 -5.91
N ALA A 65 -4.14 3.32 -6.92
CA ALA A 65 -4.15 2.06 -7.66
C ALA A 65 -3.92 2.30 -9.16
N SER A 66 -3.10 1.43 -9.75
CA SER A 66 -2.89 1.31 -11.18
C SER A 66 -3.14 -0.14 -11.61
N ARG A 67 -3.04 -0.43 -12.92
CA ARG A 67 -3.17 -1.80 -13.44
C ARG A 67 -2.11 -2.76 -12.91
N ALA A 68 -0.96 -2.26 -12.47
CA ALA A 68 0.22 -3.07 -12.16
C ALA A 68 0.71 -2.97 -10.72
N GLU A 69 0.20 -2.00 -9.97
CA GLU A 69 0.70 -1.65 -8.66
C GLU A 69 -0.38 -0.92 -7.88
N VAL A 70 -0.40 -1.20 -6.58
CA VAL A 70 -1.17 -0.48 -5.58
C VAL A 70 -0.18 0.16 -4.61
N VAL A 71 -0.36 1.44 -4.30
CA VAL A 71 0.45 2.20 -3.34
C VAL A 71 -0.43 2.59 -2.16
N LEU A 72 -0.08 2.08 -0.99
CA LEU A 72 -0.75 2.42 0.27
C LEU A 72 -0.01 3.59 0.93
N ILE A 73 -0.72 4.64 1.30
CA ILE A 73 -0.19 5.73 2.13
C ILE A 73 -0.59 5.47 3.56
N LEU A 74 0.39 5.27 4.43
CA LEU A 74 0.23 4.86 5.81
C LEU A 74 0.79 5.93 6.74
N GLU A 75 0.20 6.09 7.92
CA GLU A 75 0.76 6.95 8.97
C GLU A 75 2.17 6.46 9.38
N LEU A 76 3.05 7.42 9.69
CA LEU A 76 4.43 7.20 10.15
C LEU A 76 4.53 7.27 11.66
#